data_AF-A0A7C3SY97-F1
#
_entry.id   AF-A0A7C3SY97-F1
#
_cell.length_a   1.000
_cell.length_b   1.000
_cell.length_c   1.000
_cell.angle_alpha   90.00
_cell.angle_beta   90.00
_cell.angle_gamma   90.00
#
_symmetry.space_group_name_H-M   'P 1'
#
loop_
_entity.id
_entity.type
_entity.pdbx_description
1 polymer ?
#
loop_
_entity_poly.entity_id
_entity_poly.type
_entity_poly.pdbx_seq_one_letter_code
_entity_poly.pdbx_strand_id
1 'polypeptide(L)'
;MGGPAGDRRRGMGSEVTDEASGWQEAWAAAENGAVAVLDCRQEIPCNPCQEACPNGAIRVEPHVCALPRLDPGACNGCGKCVALCPGMAVFLLDRREKNGFARVTVPYEMGGMPVEGDMVQVVDGEGKALTEGKILKVRAWGGEAPTLLLTVRVPEEVALKVRGVRYRLIELDEGLEVENAPPLSDYAICRCEDVSLQKVRETLRGGVRSLPALRRATRVGLGYCQGLFCQSSLREELAVATGREAWETGSFRVRPPVRPVKLGRLGGENA
;
A
#
# COMPACT_ATOMS: atom_id res chain seq x y z
N MET A 1 -32.57 -7.70 -21.75
CA MET A 1 -31.32 -8.37 -22.18
C MET A 1 -30.15 -7.67 -21.51
N GLY A 2 -29.92 -7.97 -20.23
CA GLY A 2 -28.75 -7.50 -19.49
C GLY A 2 -27.82 -8.68 -19.32
N GLY A 3 -26.68 -8.66 -20.02
CA GLY A 3 -25.64 -9.68 -19.85
C GLY A 3 -25.11 -9.66 -18.42
N PRO A 4 -24.69 -10.81 -17.86
CA PRO A 4 -24.15 -10.84 -16.52
C PRO A 4 -22.91 -9.96 -16.45
N ALA A 5 -22.86 -9.09 -15.44
CA ALA A 5 -21.70 -8.29 -15.12
C ALA A 5 -20.50 -9.24 -14.95
N GLY A 6 -19.60 -9.21 -15.93
CA GLY A 6 -18.39 -10.00 -15.90
C GLY A 6 -17.66 -9.78 -14.59
N ASP A 7 -17.37 -10.88 -13.91
CA ASP A 7 -16.53 -10.94 -12.74
C ASP A 7 -15.16 -10.33 -13.08
N ARG A 8 -14.97 -9.06 -12.70
CA ARG A 8 -13.72 -8.32 -12.87
C ARG A 8 -12.68 -8.72 -11.81
N ARG A 9 -12.89 -9.81 -11.07
CA ARG A 9 -11.87 -10.43 -10.22
C ARG A 9 -11.06 -11.49 -10.98
N ARG A 10 -10.57 -11.16 -12.18
CA ARG A 10 -9.42 -11.90 -12.73
C ARG A 10 -8.20 -11.56 -11.87
N GLY A 11 -7.99 -12.40 -10.85
CA GLY A 11 -6.73 -12.68 -10.19
C GLY A 11 -5.80 -11.51 -9.88
N MET A 12 -5.92 -10.96 -8.67
CA MET A 12 -4.76 -10.43 -7.91
C MET A 12 -3.83 -11.58 -7.44
N GLY A 13 -3.76 -12.66 -8.23
CA GLY A 13 -3.10 -13.92 -7.91
C GLY A 13 -2.66 -14.62 -9.19
N SER A 14 -2.22 -13.86 -10.19
CA SER A 14 -1.40 -14.44 -11.26
C SER A 14 0.01 -14.58 -10.70
N GLU A 15 0.39 -15.81 -10.34
CA GLU A 15 1.78 -16.23 -10.32
C GLU A 15 2.41 -15.74 -11.63
N VAL A 16 3.23 -14.68 -11.56
CA VAL A 16 4.07 -14.30 -12.68
C VAL A 16 5.01 -15.47 -12.85
N THR A 17 4.76 -16.29 -13.87
CA THR A 17 5.64 -17.41 -14.19
C THR A 17 7.03 -16.84 -14.50
N ASP A 18 8.08 -17.48 -13.96
CA ASP A 18 9.48 -17.06 -14.09
C ASP A 18 9.93 -16.78 -15.55
N GLU A 19 9.20 -17.33 -16.53
CA GLU A 19 9.42 -17.18 -17.97
C GLU A 19 8.98 -15.81 -18.53
N ALA A 20 7.97 -15.15 -17.94
CA ALA A 20 7.45 -13.87 -18.46
C ALA A 20 8.28 -12.66 -17.98
N SER A 21 9.06 -12.82 -16.91
CA SER A 21 9.76 -11.75 -16.21
C SER A 21 11.25 -11.65 -16.57
N GLY A 22 11.79 -12.58 -17.36
CA GLY A 22 13.19 -12.59 -17.80
C GLY A 22 14.19 -12.86 -16.66
N TRP A 23 13.74 -13.52 -15.58
CA TRP A 23 14.55 -13.72 -14.39
C TRP A 23 15.67 -14.73 -14.59
N GLN A 24 15.49 -15.72 -15.46
CA GLN A 24 16.50 -16.72 -15.77
C GLN A 24 17.69 -16.11 -16.52
N GLU A 25 17.42 -15.24 -17.50
CA GLU A 25 18.48 -14.55 -18.24
C GLU A 25 19.20 -13.53 -17.34
N ALA A 26 18.46 -12.82 -16.49
CA ALA A 26 19.05 -11.94 -15.48
C ALA A 26 19.92 -12.71 -14.46
N TRP A 27 19.48 -13.91 -14.05
CA TRP A 27 20.22 -14.80 -13.16
C TRP A 27 21.57 -15.20 -13.74
N ALA A 28 21.58 -15.64 -15.01
CA ALA A 28 22.81 -16.00 -15.71
C ALA A 28 23.74 -14.78 -15.90
N ALA A 29 23.19 -13.64 -16.32
CA ALA A 29 23.97 -12.42 -16.54
C ALA A 29 24.59 -11.87 -15.24
N ALA A 30 23.95 -12.10 -14.09
CA ALA A 30 24.41 -11.62 -12.79
C ALA A 30 25.77 -12.21 -12.35
N GLU A 31 26.27 -13.27 -12.98
CA GLU A 31 27.59 -13.85 -12.72
C GLU A 31 28.74 -12.95 -13.21
N ASN A 32 28.45 -12.07 -14.18
CA ASN A 32 29.45 -11.19 -14.79
C ASN A 32 29.36 -9.74 -14.28
N GLY A 33 28.31 -9.38 -13.55
CA GLY A 33 28.08 -8.03 -13.05
C GLY A 33 26.71 -7.88 -12.41
N ALA A 34 26.45 -6.72 -11.80
CA ALA A 34 25.11 -6.44 -11.31
C ALA A 34 24.14 -6.26 -12.49
N VAL A 35 22.97 -6.89 -12.42
CA VAL A 35 21.93 -6.84 -13.46
C VAL A 35 20.58 -6.55 -12.80
N ALA A 36 19.71 -5.83 -13.50
CA ALA A 36 18.37 -5.55 -12.99
C ALA A 36 17.49 -6.82 -12.98
N VAL A 37 16.54 -6.90 -12.04
CA VAL A 37 15.50 -7.93 -12.01
C VAL A 37 14.16 -7.21 -11.89
N LEU A 38 13.20 -7.52 -12.76
CA LEU A 38 11.92 -6.83 -12.86
C LEU A 38 10.79 -7.72 -12.31
N ASP A 39 10.12 -7.31 -11.23
CA ASP A 39 8.93 -7.98 -10.67
C ASP A 39 7.67 -7.10 -10.79
N CYS A 40 7.55 -6.37 -11.91
CA CYS A 40 6.36 -5.56 -12.18
C CYS A 40 5.20 -6.49 -12.58
N ARG A 41 4.08 -6.41 -11.87
CA ARG A 41 2.91 -7.30 -12.09
C ARG A 41 1.64 -6.58 -12.55
N GLN A 42 1.73 -5.27 -12.78
CA GLN A 42 0.57 -4.43 -13.05
C GLN A 42 0.63 -3.84 -14.46
N GLU A 43 -0.42 -4.07 -15.23
CA GLU A 43 -0.62 -3.46 -16.55
C GLU A 43 -1.21 -2.04 -16.42
N ILE A 44 -0.42 -1.13 -15.84
CA ILE A 44 -0.77 0.28 -15.64
C ILE A 44 0.08 1.17 -16.56
N PRO A 45 -0.40 2.37 -16.95
CA PRO A 45 0.34 3.26 -17.85
C PRO A 45 1.59 3.84 -17.15
N CYS A 46 2.67 3.06 -17.09
CA CYS A 46 3.86 3.32 -16.28
C CYS A 46 5.14 2.89 -17.03
N ASN A 47 6.02 3.84 -17.30
CA ASN A 47 7.31 3.65 -17.97
C ASN A 47 8.57 4.30 -17.31
N PRO A 48 8.59 4.77 -16.03
CA PRO A 48 9.79 5.37 -15.44
C PRO A 48 11.06 4.51 -15.52
N CYS A 49 10.93 3.19 -15.43
CA CYS A 49 12.09 2.28 -15.50
C CYS A 49 12.76 2.28 -16.89
N GLN A 50 11.97 2.43 -17.96
CA GLN A 50 12.47 2.59 -19.32
C GLN A 50 13.13 3.96 -19.49
N GLU A 51 12.44 5.04 -19.09
CA GLU A 51 12.94 6.41 -19.25
C GLU A 51 14.23 6.65 -18.44
N ALA A 52 14.35 6.03 -17.28
CA ALA A 52 15.54 6.11 -16.44
C ALA A 52 16.75 5.35 -16.97
N CYS A 53 16.55 4.39 -17.90
CA CYS A 53 17.59 3.46 -18.30
C CYS A 53 18.58 4.12 -19.29
N PRO A 54 19.84 4.39 -18.90
CA PRO A 54 20.79 5.09 -19.78
C PRO A 54 21.25 4.22 -20.96
N ASN A 55 21.13 2.90 -20.83
CA ASN A 55 21.58 1.93 -21.84
C ASN A 55 20.45 1.43 -22.73
N GLY A 56 19.19 1.85 -22.51
CA GLY A 56 18.03 1.32 -23.23
C GLY A 56 17.77 -0.17 -23.00
N ALA A 57 18.23 -0.72 -21.88
CA ALA A 57 18.09 -2.14 -21.53
C ALA A 57 16.66 -2.53 -21.11
N ILE A 58 15.80 -1.58 -20.74
CA ILE A 58 14.42 -1.84 -20.32
C ILE A 58 13.45 -1.28 -21.36
N ARG A 59 12.49 -2.09 -21.80
CA ARG A 59 11.45 -1.70 -22.76
C ARG A 59 10.05 -2.03 -22.26
N VAL A 60 9.13 -1.08 -22.41
CA VAL A 60 7.70 -1.14 -22.09
C VAL A 60 6.95 -1.05 -23.42
N GLU A 61 6.78 -2.21 -24.04
CA GLU A 61 6.21 -2.37 -25.39
C GLU A 61 5.23 -3.55 -25.38
N PRO A 62 4.19 -3.56 -26.24
CA PRO A 62 3.95 -2.64 -27.36
C PRO A 62 3.20 -1.36 -27.00
N HIS A 63 2.73 -1.21 -25.76
CA HIS A 63 1.97 -0.04 -25.30
C HIS A 63 2.37 0.34 -23.87
N VAL A 64 2.04 1.56 -23.45
CA VAL A 64 2.44 2.10 -22.13
C VAL A 64 1.97 1.28 -20.92
N CYS A 65 0.92 0.47 -21.07
CA CYS A 65 0.44 -0.45 -20.03
C CYS A 65 1.11 -1.83 -20.03
N ALA A 66 2.09 -2.10 -20.91
CA ALA A 66 2.72 -3.41 -20.99
C ALA A 66 3.68 -3.62 -19.82
N LEU A 67 3.92 -4.88 -19.45
CA LEU A 67 4.96 -5.18 -18.47
C LEU A 67 6.36 -4.90 -19.07
N PRO A 68 7.29 -4.32 -18.29
CA PRO A 68 8.62 -4.03 -18.76
C PRO A 68 9.41 -5.32 -19.02
N ARG A 69 10.15 -5.37 -20.12
CA ARG A 69 11.11 -6.42 -20.45
C ARG A 69 12.53 -5.88 -20.32
N LEU A 70 13.43 -6.71 -19.79
CA LEU A 70 14.84 -6.40 -19.65
C LEU A 70 15.64 -7.16 -20.72
N ASP A 71 16.61 -6.48 -21.32
CA ASP A 71 17.76 -7.08 -22.00
C ASP A 71 18.95 -7.11 -21.01
N PRO A 72 19.29 -8.28 -20.45
CA PRO A 72 20.39 -8.39 -19.49
C PRO A 72 21.75 -8.05 -20.09
N GLY A 73 21.96 -8.25 -21.40
CA GLY A 73 23.22 -7.97 -22.08
C GLY A 73 23.51 -6.48 -22.22
N ALA A 74 22.47 -5.64 -22.30
CA ALA A 74 22.59 -4.19 -22.31
C ALA A 74 22.61 -3.57 -20.90
N CYS A 75 22.26 -4.34 -19.86
CA CYS A 75 22.18 -3.85 -18.49
C CYS A 75 23.58 -3.73 -17.85
N ASN A 76 23.88 -2.60 -17.21
CA ASN A 76 25.12 -2.41 -16.45
C ASN A 76 24.93 -2.36 -14.92
N GLY A 77 23.71 -2.62 -14.44
CA GLY A 77 23.41 -2.62 -13.01
C GLY A 77 23.55 -1.27 -12.31
N CYS A 78 23.41 -0.14 -13.02
CA CYS A 78 23.56 1.19 -12.40
C CYS A 78 22.56 1.46 -11.25
N GLY A 79 21.36 0.88 -11.31
CA GLY A 79 20.34 0.98 -10.27
C GLY A 79 19.37 2.17 -10.40
N LYS A 80 19.44 2.97 -11.48
CA LYS A 80 18.51 4.09 -11.70
C LYS A 80 17.05 3.64 -11.74
N CYS A 81 16.78 2.52 -12.40
CA CYS A 81 15.45 1.93 -12.50
C CYS A 81 14.92 1.43 -11.14
N VAL A 82 15.81 1.01 -10.23
CA VAL A 82 15.42 0.64 -8.85
C VAL A 82 14.96 1.87 -8.09
N ALA A 83 15.73 2.96 -8.16
CA ALA A 83 15.42 4.18 -7.42
C ALA A 83 14.16 4.90 -7.90
N LEU A 84 13.84 4.83 -9.20
CA LEU A 84 12.70 5.56 -9.79
C LEU A 84 11.42 4.73 -9.92
N CYS A 85 11.43 3.46 -9.52
CA CYS A 85 10.26 2.60 -9.64
C CYS A 85 9.22 2.98 -8.56
N PRO A 86 8.06 3.56 -8.92
CA PRO A 86 7.04 3.93 -7.93
C PRO A 86 6.40 2.71 -7.25
N GLY A 87 6.47 1.54 -7.90
CA GLY A 87 5.99 0.28 -7.35
C GLY A 87 7.05 -0.52 -6.58
N MET A 88 8.28 -0.01 -6.44
CA MET A 88 9.41 -0.72 -5.81
C MET A 88 9.65 -2.14 -6.36
N ALA A 89 9.35 -2.34 -7.64
CA ALA A 89 9.29 -3.64 -8.30
C ALA A 89 10.55 -3.97 -9.12
N VAL A 90 11.63 -3.22 -8.96
CA VAL A 90 12.89 -3.42 -9.68
C VAL A 90 14.01 -3.59 -8.66
N PHE A 91 14.88 -4.55 -8.89
CA PHE A 91 16.00 -4.90 -8.00
C PHE A 91 17.29 -4.98 -8.79
N LEU A 92 18.44 -5.02 -8.10
CA LEU A 92 19.68 -5.48 -8.72
C LEU A 92 20.10 -6.82 -8.12
N LEU A 93 20.56 -7.73 -8.96
CA LEU A 93 21.17 -8.99 -8.59
C LEU A 93 22.64 -8.99 -9.03
N ASP A 94 23.55 -9.32 -8.12
CA ASP A 94 24.97 -9.51 -8.40
C ASP A 94 25.43 -10.83 -7.76
N ARG A 95 25.84 -11.78 -8.61
CA ARG A 95 26.25 -13.15 -8.24
C ARG A 95 27.75 -13.38 -8.44
N ARG A 96 28.56 -12.32 -8.51
CA ARG A 96 30.03 -12.46 -8.61
C ARG A 96 30.69 -13.07 -7.38
N GLU A 97 29.98 -13.16 -6.26
CA GLU A 97 30.48 -13.74 -5.02
C GLU A 97 30.34 -15.27 -5.04
N LYS A 98 31.46 -15.99 -5.25
CA LYS A 98 31.46 -17.45 -5.49
C LYS A 98 31.31 -18.34 -4.24
N ASN A 99 30.94 -17.77 -3.09
CA ASN A 99 30.89 -18.46 -1.79
C ASN A 99 29.47 -18.90 -1.38
N GLY A 100 28.54 -19.00 -2.34
CA GLY A 100 27.12 -19.34 -2.08
C GLY A 100 26.28 -18.15 -1.59
N PHE A 101 26.79 -16.93 -1.73
CA PHE A 101 26.06 -15.70 -1.42
C PHE A 101 25.89 -14.84 -2.67
N ALA A 102 24.80 -14.09 -2.70
CA ALA A 102 24.54 -13.08 -3.71
C ALA A 102 24.33 -11.72 -3.04
N ARG A 103 24.44 -10.65 -3.83
CA ARG A 103 24.12 -9.31 -3.41
C ARG A 103 22.84 -8.88 -4.11
N VAL A 104 21.85 -8.50 -3.33
CA VAL A 104 20.58 -7.98 -3.84
C VAL A 104 20.48 -6.52 -3.44
N THR A 105 20.23 -5.63 -4.41
CA THR A 105 19.92 -4.23 -4.12
C THR A 105 18.42 -4.01 -4.17
N VAL A 106 17.85 -3.56 -3.06
CA VAL A 106 16.43 -3.24 -2.93
C VAL A 106 16.21 -1.73 -2.74
N PRO A 107 15.09 -1.17 -3.23
CA PRO A 107 14.68 0.17 -2.85
C PRO A 107 14.20 0.19 -1.39
N TYR A 108 14.42 1.30 -0.70
CA TYR A 108 14.02 1.50 0.68
C TYR A 108 13.56 2.93 0.90
N GLU A 109 12.28 3.06 1.23
CA GLU A 109 11.58 4.33 1.50
C GLU A 109 10.89 4.31 2.87
N MET A 110 11.22 3.31 3.70
CA MET A 110 10.64 3.15 5.03
C MET A 110 11.38 4.00 6.08
N GLY A 111 10.72 4.23 7.22
CA GLY A 111 11.32 4.99 8.32
C GLY A 111 12.52 4.28 8.95
N GLY A 112 13.55 5.06 9.29
CA GLY A 112 14.82 4.58 9.79
C GLY A 112 15.97 5.04 8.90
N MET A 113 17.20 4.96 9.39
CA MET A 113 18.39 5.33 8.62
C MET A 113 19.36 4.14 8.62
N PRO A 114 19.17 3.17 7.70
CA PRO A 114 20.05 2.02 7.59
C PRO A 114 21.50 2.42 7.36
N VAL A 115 22.41 1.78 8.07
CA VAL A 115 23.85 2.03 7.97
C VAL A 115 24.54 0.80 7.38
N GLU A 116 25.63 1.03 6.65
CA GLU A 116 26.48 -0.04 6.16
C GLU A 116 27.01 -0.88 7.34
N GLY A 117 26.88 -2.20 7.22
CA GLY A 117 27.25 -3.15 8.27
C GLY A 117 26.08 -3.71 9.08
N ASP A 118 24.91 -3.06 9.06
CA ASP A 118 23.73 -3.50 9.81
C ASP A 118 23.24 -4.89 9.37
N MET A 119 22.77 -5.66 10.36
CA MET A 119 22.07 -6.92 10.15
C MET A 119 20.56 -6.63 10.07
N VAL A 120 19.91 -7.14 9.02
CA VAL A 120 18.50 -6.86 8.74
C VAL A 120 17.76 -8.09 8.27
N GLN A 121 16.45 -8.13 8.49
CA GLN A 121 15.62 -9.22 7.98
C GLN A 121 15.23 -8.91 6.53
N VAL A 122 15.62 -9.78 5.59
CA VAL A 122 15.19 -9.67 4.19
C VAL A 122 13.84 -10.34 4.00
N VAL A 123 12.98 -9.74 3.19
CA VAL A 123 11.60 -10.17 3.00
C VAL A 123 11.27 -10.42 1.54
N ASP A 124 10.27 -11.26 1.29
CA ASP A 124 9.68 -11.47 -0.04
C ASP A 124 8.62 -10.42 -0.39
N GLY A 125 7.93 -10.61 -1.52
CA GLY A 125 6.90 -9.69 -2.01
C GLY A 125 5.63 -9.62 -1.16
N GLU A 126 5.42 -10.57 -0.25
CA GLU A 126 4.32 -10.53 0.73
C GLU A 126 4.78 -9.93 2.07
N GLY A 127 6.06 -9.56 2.17
CA GLY A 127 6.67 -9.07 3.40
C GLY A 127 7.06 -10.19 4.38
N LYS A 128 6.98 -11.46 3.99
CA LYS A 128 7.38 -12.59 4.85
C LYS A 128 8.90 -12.66 4.94
N ALA A 129 9.39 -12.93 6.15
CA ALA A 129 10.82 -13.07 6.40
C ALA A 129 11.41 -14.28 5.66
N LEU A 130 12.49 -14.05 4.91
CA LEU A 130 13.25 -15.09 4.24
C LEU A 130 14.45 -15.54 5.07
N THR A 131 15.30 -14.58 5.47
CA THR A 131 16.52 -14.81 6.24
C THR A 131 17.08 -13.49 6.78
N GLU A 132 18.18 -13.54 7.53
CA GLU A 132 18.96 -12.36 7.88
C GLU A 132 19.97 -12.05 6.77
N GLY A 133 20.14 -10.78 6.47
CA GLY A 133 21.10 -10.26 5.50
C GLY A 133 21.92 -9.13 6.09
N LYS A 134 23.14 -8.95 5.58
CA LYS A 134 24.02 -7.86 5.99
C LYS A 134 23.99 -6.73 4.96
N ILE A 135 23.73 -5.49 5.38
CA ILE A 135 23.83 -4.32 4.51
C ILE A 135 25.30 -4.09 4.17
N LEU A 136 25.64 -4.20 2.89
CA LEU A 136 26.98 -3.94 2.38
C LEU A 136 27.16 -2.50 1.91
N LYS A 137 26.09 -1.90 1.37
CA LYS A 137 26.15 -0.57 0.77
C LYS A 137 24.82 0.15 0.88
N VAL A 138 24.86 1.44 1.19
CA VAL A 138 23.70 2.33 1.18
C VAL A 138 23.96 3.48 0.20
N ARG A 139 23.10 3.61 -0.82
CA ARG A 139 23.18 4.72 -1.79
C ARG A 139 21.87 5.51 -1.75
N ALA A 140 21.95 6.82 -1.67
CA ALA A 140 20.79 7.68 -1.82
C ALA A 140 20.64 8.12 -3.27
N TRP A 141 19.41 8.14 -3.78
CA TRP A 141 19.09 8.63 -5.11
C TRP A 141 17.96 9.67 -5.04
N GLY A 142 18.24 10.90 -5.46
CA GLY A 142 17.26 12.00 -5.43
C GLY A 142 17.72 13.19 -4.59
N GLY A 143 16.79 14.12 -4.34
CA GLY A 143 16.99 15.36 -3.59
C GLY A 143 16.71 15.20 -2.09
N GLU A 144 15.88 16.10 -1.54
CA GLU A 144 15.62 16.19 -0.10
C GLU A 144 14.92 14.96 0.52
N ALA A 145 14.19 14.16 -0.29
CA ALA A 145 13.58 12.89 0.12
C ALA A 145 14.02 11.77 -0.83
N PRO A 146 15.26 11.26 -0.70
CA PRO A 146 15.81 10.29 -1.63
C PRO A 146 15.32 8.87 -1.34
N THR A 147 15.08 8.09 -2.39
CA THR A 147 14.94 6.63 -2.27
C THR A 147 16.32 6.06 -1.94
N LEU A 148 16.41 5.26 -0.86
CA LEU A 148 17.65 4.56 -0.52
C LEU A 148 17.74 3.24 -1.30
N LEU A 149 18.92 2.93 -1.79
CA LEU A 149 19.26 1.66 -2.42
C LEU A 149 20.14 0.88 -1.45
N LEU A 150 19.58 -0.18 -0.87
CA LEU A 150 20.27 -1.04 0.08
C LEU A 150 20.79 -2.27 -0.64
N THR A 151 22.11 -2.39 -0.77
CA THR A 151 22.73 -3.62 -1.25
C THR A 151 22.96 -4.55 -0.06
N VAL A 152 22.22 -5.65 -0.03
CA VAL A 152 22.23 -6.63 1.07
C VAL A 152 22.85 -7.94 0.58
N ARG A 153 23.73 -8.51 1.41
CA ARG A 153 24.31 -9.83 1.20
C ARG A 153 23.38 -10.90 1.76
N VAL A 154 22.98 -11.85 0.93
CA VAL A 154 22.04 -12.93 1.26
C VAL A 154 22.54 -14.26 0.68
N PRO A 155 22.12 -15.42 1.21
CA PRO A 155 22.34 -16.71 0.57
C PRO A 155 21.76 -16.72 -0.86
N GLU A 156 22.46 -17.37 -1.78
CA GLU A 156 22.10 -17.39 -3.20
C GLU A 156 20.71 -18.00 -3.44
N GLU A 157 20.34 -19.02 -2.65
CA GLU A 157 19.05 -19.73 -2.70
C GLU A 157 17.82 -18.83 -2.56
N VAL A 158 17.95 -17.71 -1.86
CA VAL A 158 16.84 -16.77 -1.62
C VAL A 158 16.94 -15.50 -2.48
N ALA A 159 18.03 -15.31 -3.22
CA ALA A 159 18.35 -14.03 -3.86
C ALA A 159 17.27 -13.53 -4.84
N LEU A 160 16.66 -14.42 -5.63
CA LEU A 160 15.56 -14.05 -6.54
C LEU A 160 14.26 -13.71 -5.81
N LYS A 161 14.07 -14.20 -4.58
CA LYS A 161 12.84 -14.00 -3.79
C LYS A 161 12.86 -12.69 -3.00
N VAL A 162 14.04 -12.11 -2.76
CA VAL A 162 14.17 -10.88 -1.97
C VAL A 162 13.50 -9.70 -2.68
N ARG A 163 12.59 -9.02 -1.99
CA ARG A 163 11.88 -7.83 -2.48
C ARG A 163 11.98 -6.62 -1.56
N GLY A 164 12.46 -6.81 -0.34
CA GLY A 164 12.65 -5.70 0.58
C GLY A 164 13.46 -6.07 1.81
N VAL A 165 13.58 -5.08 2.70
CA VAL A 165 14.29 -5.18 3.96
C VAL A 165 13.40 -4.63 5.07
N ARG A 166 13.29 -5.39 6.16
CA ARG A 166 12.68 -4.95 7.41
C ARG A 166 13.79 -4.46 8.33
N TYR A 167 14.03 -3.15 8.31
CA TYR A 167 15.12 -2.51 9.06
C TYR A 167 14.84 -2.39 10.56
N ARG A 168 13.57 -2.16 10.94
CA ARG A 168 13.13 -2.10 12.33
C ARG A 168 12.09 -3.18 12.54
N LEU A 169 12.38 -4.14 13.42
CA LEU A 169 11.35 -4.95 14.04
C LEU A 169 10.61 -4.02 15.00
N ILE A 170 9.50 -3.46 14.55
CA ILE A 170 8.48 -3.00 15.48
C ILE A 170 7.76 -4.28 15.87
N GLU A 171 8.18 -4.88 16.96
CA GLU A 171 7.32 -5.80 17.69
C GLU A 171 6.16 -4.95 18.17
N LEU A 172 5.08 -4.95 17.40
CA LEU A 172 3.79 -4.54 17.94
C LEU A 172 3.44 -5.67 18.90
N ASP A 173 3.74 -5.49 20.18
CA ASP A 173 3.20 -6.36 21.21
C ASP A 173 1.69 -6.45 20.96
N GLU A 174 1.22 -7.66 20.63
CA GLU A 174 -0.21 -7.95 20.61
C GLU A 174 -0.72 -7.70 22.03
N GLY A 175 -1.24 -6.49 22.27
CA GLY A 175 -1.60 -6.03 23.61
C GLY A 175 -0.82 -4.82 24.11
N LEU A 176 -0.32 -3.95 23.23
CA LEU A 176 0.11 -2.59 23.60
C LEU A 176 -1.01 -1.89 24.40
N GLU A 177 -0.92 -1.98 25.73
CA GLU A 177 -1.76 -1.25 26.66
C GLU A 177 -1.34 0.21 26.55
N VAL A 178 -2.12 0.99 25.81
CA VAL A 178 -1.91 2.43 25.73
C VAL A 178 -2.27 2.99 27.11
N GLU A 179 -1.27 3.34 27.91
CA GLU A 179 -1.46 4.06 29.17
C GLU A 179 -2.31 5.32 28.91
N ASN A 180 -3.43 5.46 29.61
CA ASN A 180 -4.41 6.53 29.42
C ASN A 180 -5.12 6.51 28.05
N ALA A 181 -5.33 5.33 27.45
CA ALA A 181 -6.31 5.22 26.37
C ALA A 181 -7.64 5.82 26.86
N PRO A 182 -8.20 6.85 26.18
CA PRO A 182 -9.51 7.34 26.54
C PRO A 182 -10.47 6.14 26.47
N PRO A 183 -11.30 5.93 27.49
CA PRO A 183 -12.23 4.82 27.46
C PRO A 183 -13.05 4.93 26.17
N LEU A 184 -13.38 3.79 25.55
CA LEU A 184 -14.18 3.75 24.31
C LEU A 184 -15.49 4.56 24.42
N SER A 185 -15.95 4.83 25.66
CA SER A 185 -17.06 5.72 25.97
C SER A 185 -16.89 7.16 25.49
N ASP A 186 -15.66 7.69 25.52
CA ASP A 186 -15.33 9.10 25.24
C ASP A 186 -15.13 9.38 23.76
N TYR A 187 -15.15 8.34 22.92
CA TYR A 187 -14.93 8.48 21.50
C TYR A 187 -16.10 9.20 20.83
N ALA A 188 -15.89 10.44 20.38
CA ALA A 188 -16.87 11.21 19.64
C ALA A 188 -17.11 10.59 18.25
N ILE A 189 -18.20 9.83 18.10
CA ILE A 189 -18.60 9.25 16.82
C ILE A 189 -19.09 10.32 15.84
N CYS A 190 -19.77 11.37 16.32
CA CYS A 190 -20.17 12.52 15.50
C CYS A 190 -19.62 13.81 16.08
N ARG A 191 -18.47 14.23 15.54
CA ARG A 191 -17.77 15.46 15.92
C ARG A 191 -18.61 16.73 15.77
N CYS A 192 -19.54 16.77 14.81
CA CYS A 192 -20.31 17.97 14.56
C CYS A 192 -21.42 18.22 15.58
N GLU A 193 -21.96 17.16 16.19
CA GLU A 193 -23.06 17.23 17.17
C GLU A 193 -22.61 16.75 18.56
N ASP A 194 -21.29 16.58 18.73
CA ASP A 194 -20.64 16.09 19.94
C ASP A 194 -21.27 14.81 20.52
N VAL A 195 -21.59 13.85 19.64
CA VAL A 195 -22.21 12.58 20.03
C VAL A 195 -21.14 11.53 20.26
N SER A 196 -21.06 11.01 21.49
CA SER A 196 -20.16 9.92 21.86
C SER A 196 -20.66 8.54 21.40
N LEU A 197 -19.74 7.59 21.27
CA LEU A 197 -20.06 6.20 20.97
C LEU A 197 -20.92 5.56 22.07
N GLN A 198 -20.65 5.90 23.34
CA GLN A 198 -21.48 5.45 24.46
C GLN A 198 -22.95 5.85 24.27
N LYS A 199 -23.21 7.11 23.90
CA LYS A 199 -24.58 7.59 23.70
C LYS A 199 -25.32 6.82 22.62
N VAL A 200 -24.62 6.45 21.54
CA VAL A 200 -25.17 5.60 20.48
C VAL A 200 -25.52 4.22 21.03
N ARG A 201 -24.60 3.56 21.71
CA ARG A 201 -24.81 2.22 22.27
C ARG A 201 -25.95 2.18 23.30
N GLU A 202 -26.05 3.19 24.16
CA GLU A 202 -27.19 3.34 25.08
C GLU A 202 -28.52 3.46 24.35
N THR A 203 -28.56 4.25 23.28
CA THR A 203 -29.77 4.44 22.47
C THR A 203 -30.17 3.16 21.73
N LEU A 204 -29.18 2.39 21.23
CA LEU A 204 -29.41 1.08 20.61
C LEU A 204 -29.92 0.05 21.63
N ARG A 205 -29.35 0.03 22.84
CA ARG A 205 -29.84 -0.78 23.97
C ARG A 205 -31.28 -0.42 24.35
N GLY A 206 -31.66 0.85 24.23
CA GLY A 206 -33.03 1.35 24.40
C GLY A 206 -34.03 0.91 23.31
N GLY A 207 -33.61 0.07 22.35
CA GLY A 207 -34.51 -0.52 21.35
C GLY A 207 -34.52 0.18 19.99
N VAL A 208 -33.67 1.19 19.78
CA VAL A 208 -33.50 1.81 18.46
C VAL A 208 -32.74 0.87 17.53
N ARG A 209 -33.30 0.59 16.34
CA ARG A 209 -32.75 -0.39 15.38
C ARG A 209 -32.57 0.14 13.95
N SER A 210 -32.56 1.45 13.74
CA SER A 210 -32.32 2.03 12.40
C SER A 210 -31.59 3.36 12.45
N LEU A 211 -30.79 3.66 11.41
CA LEU A 211 -30.06 4.92 11.28
C LEU A 211 -30.97 6.16 11.37
N PRO A 212 -32.15 6.24 10.71
CA PRO A 212 -33.03 7.40 10.85
C PRO A 212 -33.61 7.58 12.25
N ALA A 213 -33.87 6.48 12.97
CA ALA A 213 -34.32 6.55 14.36
C ALA A 213 -33.18 7.01 15.28
N LEU A 214 -31.97 6.47 15.08
CA LEU A 214 -30.77 6.87 15.82
C LEU A 214 -30.42 8.34 15.61
N ARG A 215 -30.47 8.83 14.36
CA ARG A 215 -30.31 10.25 14.00
C ARG A 215 -31.33 11.15 14.71
N ARG A 216 -32.60 10.73 14.79
CA ARG A 216 -33.63 11.50 15.50
C ARG A 216 -33.42 11.51 17.02
N ALA A 217 -33.01 10.37 17.60
CA ALA A 217 -32.84 10.23 19.03
C ALA A 217 -31.57 10.91 19.58
N THR A 218 -30.50 10.95 18.79
CA THR A 218 -29.16 11.39 19.25
C THR A 218 -28.63 12.61 18.50
N ARG A 219 -29.32 13.07 17.46
CA ARG A 219 -28.85 14.07 16.49
C ARG A 219 -27.65 13.62 15.64
N VAL A 220 -27.21 12.37 15.76
CA VAL A 220 -26.05 11.88 15.01
C VAL A 220 -26.22 12.06 13.49
N GLY A 221 -25.20 12.65 12.85
CA GLY A 221 -25.22 12.94 11.41
C GLY A 221 -26.07 14.15 11.01
N LEU A 222 -26.58 14.97 11.94
CA LEU A 222 -27.28 16.22 11.62
C LEU A 222 -26.37 17.45 11.47
N GLY A 223 -25.11 17.35 11.89
CA GLY A 223 -24.18 18.47 11.84
C GLY A 223 -23.64 18.78 10.43
N TYR A 224 -22.61 19.63 10.35
CA TYR A 224 -22.10 20.18 9.09
C TYR A 224 -21.79 19.13 8.01
N CYS A 225 -21.26 17.97 8.40
CA CYS A 225 -20.92 16.88 7.48
C CYS A 225 -22.12 16.02 7.04
N GLN A 226 -23.31 16.24 7.59
CA GLN A 226 -24.56 15.51 7.30
C GLN A 226 -24.47 13.98 7.44
N GLY A 227 -23.51 13.48 8.22
CA GLY A 227 -23.29 12.06 8.47
C GLY A 227 -22.20 11.40 7.64
N LEU A 228 -21.52 12.16 6.76
CA LEU A 228 -20.50 11.63 5.84
C LEU A 228 -19.38 10.85 6.56
N PHE A 229 -18.94 11.32 7.73
CA PHE A 229 -17.85 10.70 8.49
C PHE A 229 -18.29 9.65 9.51
N CYS A 230 -19.51 9.77 10.04
CA CYS A 230 -19.96 8.89 11.12
C CYS A 230 -20.80 7.71 10.63
N GLN A 231 -21.40 7.80 9.44
CA GLN A 231 -22.35 6.79 8.96
C GLN A 231 -21.77 5.38 8.87
N SER A 232 -20.54 5.20 8.36
CA SER A 232 -19.91 3.87 8.27
C SER A 232 -19.79 3.22 9.64
N SER A 233 -19.23 3.91 10.62
CA SER A 233 -19.10 3.41 12.00
C SER A 233 -20.46 3.14 12.65
N LEU A 234 -21.48 3.97 12.40
CA LEU A 234 -22.83 3.74 12.93
C LEU A 234 -23.49 2.48 12.35
N ARG A 235 -23.18 2.13 11.09
CA ARG A 235 -23.67 0.90 10.45
C ARG A 235 -23.09 -0.34 11.10
N GLU A 236 -21.81 -0.29 11.51
CA GLU A 236 -21.18 -1.37 12.28
C GLU A 236 -21.85 -1.55 13.64
N GLU A 237 -22.09 -0.46 14.38
CA GLU A 237 -22.77 -0.54 15.68
C GLU A 237 -24.21 -1.06 15.56
N LEU A 238 -24.91 -0.69 14.48
CA LEU A 238 -26.23 -1.23 14.17
C LEU A 238 -26.17 -2.71 13.75
N ALA A 239 -25.15 -3.12 13.00
CA ALA A 239 -24.93 -4.51 12.60
C ALA A 239 -24.82 -5.38 13.85
N VAL A 240 -23.94 -4.99 14.78
CA VAL A 240 -23.77 -5.65 16.08
C VAL A 240 -25.09 -5.68 16.88
N ALA A 241 -25.80 -4.56 16.97
CA ALA A 241 -27.04 -4.48 17.75
C ALA A 241 -28.24 -5.23 17.12
N THR A 242 -28.19 -5.55 15.83
CA THR A 242 -29.30 -6.18 15.09
C THR A 242 -28.98 -7.59 14.60
N GLY A 243 -27.72 -8.02 14.66
CA GLY A 243 -27.26 -9.29 14.08
C GLY A 243 -27.31 -9.33 12.55
N ARG A 244 -27.32 -8.17 11.89
CA ARG A 244 -27.38 -8.02 10.43
C ARG A 244 -26.05 -7.54 9.90
N GLU A 245 -25.79 -7.72 8.61
CA GLU A 245 -24.58 -7.18 7.99
C GLU A 245 -24.63 -5.64 7.92
N ALA A 246 -23.48 -4.97 8.07
CA ALA A 246 -23.40 -3.51 8.07
C ALA A 246 -24.01 -2.88 6.80
N TRP A 247 -23.92 -3.57 5.66
CA TRP A 247 -24.49 -3.07 4.43
C TRP A 247 -26.03 -3.03 4.43
N GLU A 248 -26.67 -3.90 5.20
CA GLU A 248 -28.13 -4.07 5.32
C GLU A 248 -28.80 -3.07 6.27
N THR A 249 -28.01 -2.37 7.09
CA THR A 249 -28.49 -1.38 8.08
C THR A 249 -28.92 -0.04 7.46
N GLY A 250 -28.78 0.08 6.13
CA GLY A 250 -29.18 1.25 5.35
C GLY A 250 -28.16 2.39 5.37
N SER A 251 -28.58 3.56 4.92
CA SER A 251 -27.76 4.78 4.85
C SER A 251 -28.60 6.01 5.18
N PHE A 252 -27.92 7.14 5.46
CA PHE A 252 -28.62 8.42 5.49
C PHE A 252 -29.02 8.85 4.08
N ARG A 253 -30.23 9.39 3.95
CA ARG A 253 -30.65 9.98 2.68
C ARG A 253 -29.88 11.28 2.44
N VAL A 254 -29.14 11.33 1.34
CA VAL A 254 -28.47 12.54 0.88
C VAL A 254 -29.53 13.56 0.46
N ARG A 255 -29.41 14.79 0.94
CA ARG A 255 -30.28 15.92 0.60
C ARG A 255 -29.44 17.05 0.01
N PRO A 256 -29.85 17.67 -1.11
CA PRO A 256 -29.24 18.91 -1.55
C PRO A 256 -29.43 20.05 -0.54
N PRO A 257 -28.45 20.95 -0.37
CA PRO A 257 -27.12 20.91 -0.96
C PRO A 257 -26.21 19.89 -0.24
N VAL A 258 -25.41 19.14 -0.99
CA VAL A 258 -24.54 18.06 -0.43
C VAL A 258 -23.50 18.62 0.55
N ARG A 259 -23.07 19.86 0.34
CA ARG A 259 -22.26 20.63 1.28
C ARG A 259 -22.96 21.96 1.57
N PRO A 260 -22.85 22.51 2.79
CA PRO A 260 -23.41 23.82 3.09
C PRO A 260 -22.89 24.89 2.12
N VAL A 261 -23.81 25.64 1.54
CA VAL A 261 -23.52 26.78 0.66
C VAL A 261 -24.02 28.05 1.32
N LYS A 262 -23.28 29.16 1.14
CA LYS A 262 -23.72 30.47 1.64
C LYS A 262 -25.03 30.85 0.95
N LEU A 263 -25.99 31.37 1.72
CA LEU A 263 -27.30 31.76 1.18
C LEU A 263 -27.19 32.79 0.05
N GLY A 264 -26.27 33.74 0.15
CA GLY A 264 -26.01 34.71 -0.93
C GLY A 264 -25.55 34.09 -2.26
N ARG A 265 -24.96 32.88 -2.25
CA ARG A 265 -24.66 32.16 -3.50
C ARG A 265 -25.91 31.55 -4.15
N LEU A 266 -26.97 31.31 -3.39
CA LEU A 266 -28.25 30.80 -3.89
C LEU A 266 -29.16 31.92 -4.39
N GLY A 267 -28.98 33.16 -3.91
CA GLY A 267 -29.80 34.32 -4.29
C GLY A 267 -29.48 34.93 -5.67
N GLY A 268 -28.39 34.51 -6.32
CA GLY A 268 -27.97 35.08 -7.60
C GLY A 268 -27.72 36.59 -7.50
N GLU A 269 -28.18 37.35 -8.49
CA GLU A 269 -28.07 38.83 -8.54
C GLU A 269 -29.13 39.55 -7.66
N ASN A 270 -30.03 38.80 -7.00
CA ASN A 270 -31.08 39.34 -6.14
C ASN A 270 -30.71 39.31 -4.63
N ALA A 271 -29.43 39.09 -4.32
CA ALA A 271 -28.91 38.92 -2.96
C ALA A 271 -28.39 40.23 -2.34
#